data_AF-A0A971ZKR0-F1
#
_entry.id   AF-A0A971ZKR0-F1
#
_cell.length_a   1.000
_cell.length_b   1.000
_cell.length_c   1.000
_cell.angle_alpha   90.00
_cell.angle_beta   90.00
_cell.angle_gamma   90.00
#
_symmetry.space_group_name_H-M   'P 1'
#
loop_
_entity.id
_entity.type
_entity.pdbx_description
1 polymer ?
#
loop_
_entity_poly.entity_id
_entity_poly.type
_entity_poly.pdbx_seq_one_letter_code
_entity_poly.pdbx_strand_id
1 'polypeptide(L)'
;MRRYSITYFLGQSISGLLRNGVMSVASITVLMSCLIVVGSFGLLVLNIDYNMENLGDLNTISAFVQTDTEYAEGDEVILAGPLKAKNGAEFLGWSLDPNAETPTYAPGQRYTINPADAKSGKITMYAVWSIKPYTVDYGIAYDMSGVSIEGDPPVDSGRYNHGDEVVLADAPTPKLASNTFLGWSTVPGNASELEIMQPGSTYKLHSGNAVCATVTLYAVWSNMPVISTYEVVYNANRTEIEGSPPTQDRVILMHIAEQVSKLDNIKRVDLISKEMALKEEKERYAEYPEVIEAVLSGKNPYPDNFLISYYDNDNVATLIYQLNQIEGIYKVRDRSDLAARIDSLKSGIIIIFSWFMILLFVVSVFIIMNTVKLAVFTRRQEISIMRYVGATNWFITLPFVLEGVFIGLLSAGLAYLIEWYIYIYLQRMVLSDTIQMIHIVSFSSVSRWLLLSFIGIGVLTGVTGSLISMRKYLKA
;
A
#
# COMPACT_ATOMS: atom_id res chain seq x y z
N MET A 1 -40.12 -49.36 -20.30
CA MET A 1 -40.19 -48.28 -19.28
C MET A 1 -40.63 -47.00 -19.97
N ARG A 2 -41.92 -46.65 -19.87
CA ARG A 2 -42.50 -45.51 -20.59
C ARG A 2 -41.97 -44.21 -19.95
N ARG A 3 -41.43 -43.29 -20.75
CA ARG A 3 -40.98 -41.96 -20.30
C ARG A 3 -42.09 -41.31 -19.48
N TYR A 4 -41.93 -41.26 -18.15
CA TYR A 4 -42.75 -40.42 -17.29
C TYR A 4 -42.54 -38.99 -17.75
N SER A 5 -43.55 -38.38 -18.39
CA SER A 5 -43.36 -37.06 -18.95
C SER A 5 -43.33 -36.07 -17.79
N ILE A 6 -42.17 -35.44 -17.57
CA ILE A 6 -41.99 -34.34 -16.61
C ILE A 6 -43.07 -33.26 -16.78
N THR A 7 -43.57 -33.11 -18.01
CA THR A 7 -44.70 -32.24 -18.37
C THR A 7 -46.00 -32.56 -17.64
N TYR A 8 -46.29 -33.84 -17.34
CA TYR A 8 -47.50 -34.24 -16.59
C TYR A 8 -47.41 -33.73 -15.15
N PHE A 9 -46.28 -33.97 -14.48
CA PHE A 9 -46.06 -33.51 -13.11
C PHE A 9 -46.04 -31.99 -13.01
N LEU A 10 -45.42 -31.31 -13.98
CA LEU A 10 -45.43 -29.85 -14.05
C LEU A 10 -46.87 -29.31 -14.16
N GLY A 11 -47.66 -29.84 -15.10
CA GLY A 11 -49.05 -29.42 -15.30
C GLY A 11 -49.90 -29.65 -14.05
N GLN A 12 -49.74 -30.79 -13.38
CA GLN A 12 -50.49 -31.12 -12.16
C GLN A 12 -50.11 -30.22 -10.97
N SER A 13 -48.84 -29.81 -10.89
CA SER A 13 -48.33 -28.90 -9.86
C SER A 13 -48.88 -27.49 -10.05
N ILE A 14 -48.82 -26.96 -11.28
CA ILE A 14 -49.35 -25.63 -11.62
C ILE A 14 -50.87 -25.56 -11.44
N SER A 15 -51.60 -26.59 -11.90
CA SER A 15 -53.04 -26.68 -11.67
C SER A 15 -53.39 -26.76 -10.17
N GLY A 16 -52.52 -27.37 -9.36
CA GLY A 16 -52.65 -27.39 -7.90
C GLY A 16 -52.51 -26.02 -7.26
N LEU A 17 -51.48 -25.29 -7.66
CA LEU A 17 -51.22 -23.92 -7.23
C LEU A 17 -52.43 -23.01 -7.44
N LEU A 18 -53.02 -23.07 -8.64
CA LEU A 18 -54.17 -22.23 -9.02
C LEU A 18 -55.44 -22.61 -8.24
N ARG A 19 -55.66 -23.90 -8.00
CA ARG A 19 -56.84 -24.38 -7.26
C ARG A 19 -56.80 -23.99 -5.78
N ASN A 20 -55.62 -23.88 -5.18
CA ASN A 20 -55.40 -23.44 -3.81
C ASN A 20 -54.88 -21.99 -3.71
N GLY A 21 -55.21 -21.14 -4.71
CA GLY A 21 -54.55 -19.86 -4.97
C GLY A 21 -54.36 -18.94 -3.76
N VAL A 22 -55.33 -18.84 -2.85
CA VAL A 22 -55.23 -17.95 -1.67
C VAL A 22 -54.07 -18.36 -0.74
N MET A 23 -53.88 -19.66 -0.49
CA MET A 23 -52.81 -20.14 0.39
C MET A 23 -51.43 -20.08 -0.29
N SER A 24 -51.40 -20.33 -1.59
CA SER A 24 -50.21 -20.16 -2.41
C SER A 24 -49.74 -18.71 -2.39
N VAL A 25 -50.65 -17.74 -2.59
CA VAL A 25 -50.34 -16.30 -2.53
C VAL A 25 -49.82 -15.91 -1.15
N ALA A 26 -50.48 -16.31 -0.07
CA ALA A 26 -50.02 -16.03 1.29
C ALA A 26 -48.59 -16.58 1.55
N SER A 27 -48.30 -17.78 1.07
CA SER A 27 -46.97 -18.39 1.20
C SER A 27 -45.92 -17.65 0.38
N ILE A 28 -46.28 -17.27 -0.85
CA ILE A 28 -45.39 -16.50 -1.75
C ILE A 28 -45.05 -15.16 -1.12
N THR A 29 -46.04 -14.43 -0.58
CA THR A 29 -45.81 -13.11 0.02
C THR A 29 -44.87 -13.21 1.23
N VAL A 30 -45.09 -14.17 2.13
CA VAL A 30 -44.22 -14.28 3.32
C VAL A 30 -42.81 -14.72 2.92
N LEU A 31 -42.67 -15.71 2.02
CA LEU A 31 -41.35 -16.17 1.58
C LEU A 31 -40.61 -15.08 0.80
N MET A 32 -41.31 -14.29 -0.01
CA MET A 32 -40.78 -13.10 -0.68
C MET A 32 -40.28 -12.08 0.36
N SER A 33 -41.06 -11.77 1.40
CA SER A 33 -40.63 -10.88 2.48
C SER A 33 -39.39 -11.41 3.20
N CYS A 34 -39.32 -12.72 3.49
CA CYS A 34 -38.13 -13.33 4.10
C CYS A 34 -36.90 -13.16 3.20
N LEU A 35 -37.04 -13.44 1.90
CA LEU A 35 -35.94 -13.31 0.94
C LEU A 35 -35.47 -11.86 0.80
N ILE A 36 -36.39 -10.89 0.74
CA ILE A 36 -36.03 -9.46 0.72
C ILE A 36 -35.21 -9.10 1.96
N VAL A 37 -35.63 -9.51 3.16
CA VAL A 37 -34.87 -9.21 4.38
C VAL A 37 -33.48 -9.86 4.34
N VAL A 38 -33.39 -11.10 3.84
CA VAL A 38 -32.12 -11.81 3.67
C VAL A 38 -31.19 -11.09 2.71
N GLY A 39 -31.71 -10.73 1.52
CA GLY A 39 -30.97 -10.04 0.48
C GLY A 39 -30.51 -8.65 0.92
N SER A 40 -31.38 -7.89 1.58
CA SER A 40 -31.08 -6.51 1.95
C SER A 40 -29.99 -6.46 3.00
N PHE A 41 -29.99 -7.42 3.93
CA PHE A 41 -28.91 -7.58 4.88
C PHE A 41 -27.60 -8.01 4.19
N GLY A 42 -27.65 -9.00 3.30
CA GLY A 42 -26.48 -9.43 2.54
C GLY A 42 -25.85 -8.28 1.72
N LEU A 43 -26.69 -7.48 1.07
CA LEU A 43 -26.28 -6.28 0.34
C LEU A 43 -25.69 -5.24 1.28
N LEU A 44 -26.26 -5.02 2.47
CA LEU A 44 -25.73 -4.09 3.46
C LEU A 44 -24.32 -4.51 3.91
N VAL A 45 -24.09 -5.79 4.22
CA VAL A 45 -22.76 -6.31 4.60
C VAL A 45 -21.75 -6.13 3.47
N LEU A 46 -22.13 -6.45 2.23
CA LEU A 46 -21.25 -6.27 1.06
C LEU A 46 -20.90 -4.79 0.83
N ASN A 47 -21.84 -3.87 1.06
CA ASN A 47 -21.56 -2.44 0.92
C ASN A 47 -20.68 -1.94 2.07
N ILE A 48 -20.85 -2.43 3.31
CA ILE A 48 -19.93 -2.13 4.41
C ILE A 48 -18.52 -2.57 4.05
N ASP A 49 -18.34 -3.78 3.51
CA ASP A 49 -17.03 -4.32 3.12
C ASP A 49 -16.38 -3.49 2.01
N TYR A 50 -17.14 -3.17 0.97
CA TYR A 50 -16.65 -2.33 -0.11
C TYR A 50 -16.27 -0.92 0.37
N ASN A 51 -17.10 -0.28 1.20
CA ASN A 51 -16.78 1.03 1.76
C ASN A 51 -15.57 0.95 2.68
N MET A 52 -15.42 -0.11 3.47
CA MET A 52 -14.27 -0.28 4.34
C MET A 52 -12.96 -0.45 3.56
N GLU A 53 -12.99 -1.13 2.41
CA GLU A 53 -11.81 -1.24 1.54
C GLU A 53 -11.50 0.07 0.79
N ASN A 54 -12.54 0.82 0.38
CA ASN A 54 -12.39 2.13 -0.28
C ASN A 54 -12.09 3.28 0.67
N LEU A 55 -12.37 3.13 1.97
CA LEU A 55 -11.82 3.98 3.03
C LEU A 55 -10.34 3.61 3.18
N GLY A 56 -9.53 3.97 2.17
CA GLY A 56 -8.10 3.68 2.06
C GLY A 56 -7.22 4.18 3.21
N ASP A 57 -7.81 4.77 4.23
CA ASP A 57 -7.19 5.33 5.42
C ASP A 57 -7.33 4.47 6.68
N LEU A 58 -8.16 3.42 6.67
CA LEU A 58 -8.36 2.61 7.88
C LEU A 58 -7.31 1.51 8.01
N ASN A 59 -7.01 0.82 6.91
CA ASN A 59 -5.99 -0.22 6.86
C ASN A 59 -4.63 0.32 6.42
N THR A 60 -4.27 1.50 6.91
CA THR A 60 -2.96 2.12 6.66
C THR A 60 -2.23 2.48 7.95
N ILE A 61 -0.91 2.38 7.87
CA ILE A 61 0.04 2.78 8.90
C ILE A 61 0.98 3.81 8.27
N SER A 62 1.17 4.95 8.92
CA SER A 62 2.22 5.91 8.57
C SER A 62 3.43 5.66 9.46
N ALA A 63 4.53 5.18 8.88
CA ALA A 63 5.81 5.06 9.56
C ALA A 63 6.71 6.23 9.20
N PHE A 64 6.94 7.13 10.15
CA PHE A 64 7.75 8.33 9.98
C PHE A 64 9.23 8.02 10.16
N VAL A 65 10.03 8.48 9.21
CA VAL A 65 11.47 8.21 9.14
C VAL A 65 12.25 9.45 9.57
N GLN A 66 13.30 9.22 10.35
CA GLN A 66 14.30 10.23 10.64
C GLN A 66 15.48 10.06 9.70
N THR A 67 15.72 11.07 8.86
CA THR A 67 16.84 11.11 7.93
C THR A 67 17.83 12.17 8.41
N ASP A 68 18.63 11.82 9.41
CA ASP A 68 19.75 12.65 9.83
C ASP A 68 20.90 12.44 8.83
N THR A 69 21.36 13.52 8.19
CA THR A 69 22.49 13.52 7.24
C THR A 69 23.82 13.94 7.86
N GLU A 70 23.77 14.39 9.10
CA GLU A 70 24.92 14.87 9.86
C GLU A 70 25.20 13.91 11.01
N TYR A 71 26.41 13.38 11.06
CA TYR A 71 26.80 12.32 11.99
C TYR A 71 27.95 12.76 12.90
N ALA A 72 27.96 12.27 14.13
CA ALA A 72 29.08 12.45 15.04
C ALA A 72 30.17 11.38 14.83
N GLU A 73 31.37 11.61 15.38
CA GLU A 73 32.41 10.59 15.44
C GLU A 73 31.89 9.33 16.15
N GLY A 74 32.11 8.17 15.55
CA GLY A 74 31.69 6.87 16.09
C GLY A 74 30.27 6.43 15.70
N ASP A 75 29.47 7.31 15.08
CA ASP A 75 28.17 6.90 14.55
C ASP A 75 28.33 5.87 13.43
N GLU A 76 27.38 4.95 13.30
CA GLU A 76 27.36 3.99 12.22
C GLU A 76 26.36 4.39 11.15
N VAL A 77 26.78 4.32 9.88
CA VAL A 77 25.94 4.63 8.73
C VAL A 77 25.96 3.49 7.74
N ILE A 78 24.81 3.22 7.12
CA ILE A 78 24.73 2.27 6.01
C ILE A 78 25.22 2.91 4.71
N LEU A 79 26.06 2.21 3.97
CA LEU A 79 26.55 2.63 2.67
C LEU A 79 25.56 2.27 1.56
N ALA A 80 25.58 3.06 0.48
CA ALA A 80 24.75 2.83 -0.69
C ALA A 80 24.92 1.41 -1.28
N GLY A 81 23.83 0.90 -1.86
CA GLY A 81 23.84 -0.33 -2.64
C GLY A 81 24.57 -0.18 -3.99
N PRO A 82 24.57 -1.25 -4.83
CA PRO A 82 25.26 -1.25 -6.09
C PRO A 82 24.75 -0.17 -7.06
N LEU A 83 25.68 0.56 -7.68
CA LEU A 83 25.37 1.49 -8.77
C LEU A 83 25.32 0.78 -10.12
N LYS A 84 24.57 1.34 -11.08
CA LYS A 84 24.50 0.83 -12.45
C LYS A 84 25.25 1.76 -13.39
N ALA A 85 26.30 1.27 -14.03
CA ALA A 85 27.02 2.02 -15.05
C ALA A 85 26.34 1.94 -16.42
N LYS A 86 26.29 3.04 -17.16
CA LYS A 86 25.76 3.09 -18.54
C LYS A 86 26.62 2.31 -19.54
N ASN A 87 27.92 2.23 -19.28
CA ASN A 87 28.87 1.50 -20.12
C ASN A 87 28.90 -0.01 -19.83
N GLY A 88 28.06 -0.51 -18.92
CA GLY A 88 28.01 -1.91 -18.53
C GLY A 88 29.11 -2.35 -17.55
N ALA A 89 29.92 -1.43 -17.02
CA ALA A 89 30.88 -1.76 -15.98
C ALA A 89 30.18 -2.26 -14.70
N GLU A 90 30.67 -3.37 -14.15
CA GLU A 90 30.17 -3.92 -12.90
C GLU A 90 30.68 -3.12 -11.69
N PHE A 91 29.77 -2.77 -10.79
CA PHE A 91 30.07 -2.12 -9.50
C PHE A 91 30.57 -3.16 -8.49
N LEU A 92 31.77 -2.95 -7.96
CA LEU A 92 32.41 -3.90 -7.04
C LEU A 92 32.21 -3.51 -5.56
N GLY A 93 32.12 -2.22 -5.26
CA GLY A 93 31.96 -1.72 -3.89
C GLY A 93 32.44 -0.28 -3.71
N TRP A 94 32.65 0.13 -2.47
CA TRP A 94 33.07 1.47 -2.09
C TRP A 94 34.50 1.49 -1.54
N SER A 95 35.17 2.62 -1.74
CA SER A 95 36.49 2.90 -1.17
C SER A 95 36.60 4.38 -0.80
N LEU A 96 37.38 4.68 0.24
CA LEU A 96 37.80 6.05 0.56
C LEU A 96 38.91 6.54 -0.36
N ASP A 97 39.66 5.60 -0.96
CA ASP A 97 40.66 5.91 -1.98
C ASP A 97 40.00 5.90 -3.39
N PRO A 98 40.00 7.04 -4.10
CA PRO A 98 39.53 7.15 -5.49
C PRO A 98 40.24 6.22 -6.49
N ASN A 99 41.49 5.83 -6.19
CA ASN A 99 42.34 5.06 -7.08
C ASN A 99 42.37 3.57 -6.71
N ALA A 100 41.58 3.15 -5.71
CA ALA A 100 41.50 1.76 -5.30
C ALA A 100 41.15 0.83 -6.48
N GLU A 101 41.85 -0.30 -6.56
CA GLU A 101 41.56 -1.38 -7.51
C GLU A 101 40.59 -2.41 -6.93
N THR A 102 40.57 -2.53 -5.61
CA THR A 102 39.67 -3.39 -4.86
C THR A 102 38.85 -2.56 -3.87
N PRO A 103 37.55 -2.83 -3.71
CA PRO A 103 36.73 -2.12 -2.74
C PRO A 103 37.15 -2.45 -1.30
N THR A 104 37.12 -1.44 -0.43
CA THR A 104 37.31 -1.61 1.02
C THR A 104 36.00 -1.98 1.70
N TYR A 105 34.88 -1.49 1.16
CA TYR A 105 33.54 -1.71 1.71
C TYR A 105 32.63 -2.34 0.67
N ALA A 106 31.87 -3.35 1.09
CA ALA A 106 30.82 -3.94 0.27
C ALA A 106 29.62 -2.98 0.12
N PRO A 107 28.86 -3.07 -0.97
CA PRO A 107 27.60 -2.34 -1.09
C PRO A 107 26.65 -2.69 0.07
N GLY A 108 26.01 -1.69 0.68
CA GLY A 108 25.12 -1.89 1.82
C GLY A 108 25.81 -2.17 3.17
N GLN A 109 27.15 -2.17 3.22
CA GLN A 109 27.89 -2.37 4.47
C GLN A 109 27.72 -1.17 5.41
N ARG A 110 27.81 -1.40 6.74
CA ARG A 110 27.94 -0.31 7.72
C ARG A 110 29.36 0.26 7.76
N TYR A 111 29.46 1.58 7.83
CA TYR A 111 30.67 2.34 8.02
C TYR A 111 30.57 3.14 9.31
N THR A 112 31.61 3.10 10.13
CA THR A 112 31.71 3.91 11.34
C THR A 112 32.39 5.23 11.01
N ILE A 113 31.73 6.35 11.35
CA ILE A 113 32.22 7.69 11.08
C ILE A 113 33.56 7.92 11.78
N ASN A 114 34.59 8.16 10.97
CA ASN A 114 35.93 8.46 11.42
C ASN A 114 36.37 9.84 10.92
N PRO A 115 36.64 10.81 11.82
CA PRO A 115 37.12 12.13 11.47
C PRO A 115 38.35 12.14 10.55
N ALA A 116 39.22 11.13 10.64
CA ALA A 116 40.43 11.03 9.82
C ALA A 116 40.15 10.81 8.33
N ASP A 117 38.98 10.25 7.99
CA ASP A 117 38.57 9.98 6.61
C ASP A 117 37.85 11.18 5.97
N ALA A 118 37.50 12.18 6.78
CA ALA A 118 36.75 13.36 6.35
C ALA A 118 37.68 14.44 5.80
N LYS A 119 37.27 15.04 4.68
CA LYS A 119 37.86 16.27 4.16
C LYS A 119 36.81 17.36 4.30
N SER A 120 37.08 18.36 5.13
CA SER A 120 36.17 19.49 5.34
C SER A 120 34.79 19.06 5.88
N GLY A 121 34.75 18.02 6.73
CA GLY A 121 33.49 17.45 7.24
C GLY A 121 32.80 16.46 6.27
N LYS A 122 33.35 16.22 5.08
CA LYS A 122 32.78 15.30 4.10
C LYS A 122 33.62 14.04 3.96
N ILE A 123 32.98 12.89 4.14
CA ILE A 123 33.56 11.57 3.91
C ILE A 123 33.08 11.10 2.54
N THR A 124 33.99 11.02 1.57
CA THR A 124 33.62 10.68 0.19
C THR A 124 33.85 9.20 -0.08
N MET A 125 32.77 8.50 -0.44
CA MET A 125 32.78 7.10 -0.87
C MET A 125 32.88 7.05 -2.40
N TYR A 126 34.02 6.58 -2.90
CA TYR A 126 34.28 6.39 -4.32
C TYR A 126 33.89 4.99 -4.77
N ALA A 127 33.12 4.92 -5.85
CA ALA A 127 32.75 3.66 -6.49
C ALA A 127 33.99 2.97 -7.06
N VAL A 128 34.12 1.67 -6.82
CA VAL A 128 35.13 0.80 -7.45
C VAL A 128 34.44 -0.03 -8.52
N TRP A 129 34.94 0.04 -9.76
CA TRP A 129 34.37 -0.61 -10.93
C TRP A 129 35.31 -1.69 -11.48
N SER A 130 34.75 -2.71 -12.12
CA SER A 130 35.50 -3.77 -12.82
C SER A 130 36.37 -3.26 -13.97
N ILE A 131 36.04 -2.11 -14.55
CA ILE A 131 36.80 -1.45 -15.62
C ILE A 131 36.98 0.02 -15.22
N LYS A 132 38.23 0.45 -15.01
CA LYS A 132 38.53 1.87 -14.77
C LYS A 132 38.46 2.65 -16.09
N PRO A 133 37.70 3.75 -16.21
CA PRO A 133 37.88 4.67 -17.32
C PRO A 133 39.28 5.31 -17.21
N TYR A 134 40.13 5.08 -18.21
CA TYR A 134 41.46 5.68 -18.30
C TYR A 134 41.32 7.15 -18.71
N THR A 135 41.68 8.08 -17.82
CA THR A 135 41.71 9.52 -18.13
C THR A 135 43.16 9.98 -18.15
N VAL A 136 43.60 10.60 -19.26
CA VAL A 136 44.98 11.08 -19.46
C VAL A 136 45.15 12.52 -18.96
N ASP A 137 44.03 13.22 -18.79
CA ASP A 137 43.93 14.64 -18.43
C ASP A 137 43.29 14.83 -17.04
N TYR A 138 43.67 15.92 -16.38
CA TYR A 138 43.40 16.25 -14.99
C TYR A 138 42.66 17.58 -14.87
N GLY A 139 41.66 17.69 -14.00
CA GLY A 139 41.01 18.95 -13.64
C GLY A 139 41.57 19.55 -12.34
N ILE A 140 41.22 20.80 -12.07
CA ILE A 140 41.43 21.45 -10.77
C ILE A 140 40.07 21.71 -10.12
N ALA A 141 39.98 21.45 -8.82
CA ALA A 141 38.81 21.82 -8.02
C ALA A 141 39.27 22.60 -6.79
N TYR A 142 38.50 23.62 -6.38
CA TYR A 142 38.77 24.40 -5.18
C TYR A 142 37.77 24.03 -4.08
N ASP A 143 38.26 23.69 -2.90
CA ASP A 143 37.46 23.34 -1.72
C ASP A 143 37.69 24.40 -0.63
N MET A 144 36.63 24.97 -0.06
CA MET A 144 36.74 26.05 0.92
C MET A 144 37.03 25.56 2.34
N SER A 145 37.29 24.27 2.54
CA SER A 145 37.63 23.67 3.83
C SER A 145 36.58 23.89 4.91
N GLY A 146 35.30 23.95 4.52
CA GLY A 146 34.17 24.16 5.44
C GLY A 146 33.93 25.62 5.86
N VAL A 147 34.75 26.58 5.39
CA VAL A 147 34.54 28.00 5.68
C VAL A 147 33.54 28.61 4.70
N SER A 148 32.54 29.31 5.23
CA SER A 148 31.58 30.05 4.43
C SER A 148 32.21 31.31 3.84
N ILE A 149 32.10 31.49 2.53
CA ILE A 149 32.65 32.62 1.78
C ILE A 149 31.55 33.50 1.18
N GLU A 150 31.89 34.74 0.85
CA GLU A 150 31.06 35.62 0.04
C GLU A 150 31.18 35.21 -1.44
N GLY A 151 30.04 35.05 -2.11
CA GLY A 151 29.98 34.58 -3.49
C GLY A 151 30.15 33.06 -3.64
N ASP A 152 30.42 32.62 -4.86
CA ASP A 152 30.61 31.21 -5.21
C ASP A 152 32.09 30.81 -5.12
N PRO A 153 32.42 29.55 -4.78
CA PRO A 153 33.79 29.05 -4.83
C PRO A 153 34.42 29.21 -6.22
N PRO A 154 35.74 29.44 -6.30
CA PRO A 154 36.43 29.47 -7.59
C PRO A 154 36.22 28.18 -8.38
N VAL A 155 36.00 28.31 -9.68
CA VAL A 155 35.80 27.17 -10.60
C VAL A 155 36.88 27.20 -11.66
N ASP A 156 37.55 26.07 -11.83
CA ASP A 156 38.45 25.81 -12.95
C ASP A 156 37.76 24.86 -13.94
N SER A 157 37.68 25.27 -15.20
CA SER A 157 37.07 24.47 -16.28
C SER A 157 38.11 23.87 -17.24
N GLY A 158 39.39 24.07 -16.94
CA GLY A 158 40.52 23.55 -17.70
C GLY A 158 40.73 22.06 -17.53
N ARG A 159 41.41 21.47 -18.52
CA ARG A 159 41.91 20.09 -18.51
C ARG A 159 43.39 20.12 -18.80
N TYR A 160 44.17 19.47 -17.95
CA TYR A 160 45.62 19.61 -17.87
C TYR A 160 46.29 18.24 -17.91
N ASN A 161 47.49 18.15 -18.46
CA ASN A 161 48.30 16.94 -18.41
C ASN A 161 49.26 16.98 -17.22
N HIS A 162 49.82 15.82 -16.89
CA HIS A 162 50.89 15.75 -15.89
C HIS A 162 52.06 16.67 -16.27
N GLY A 163 52.44 17.55 -15.36
CA GLY A 163 53.54 18.50 -15.51
C GLY A 163 53.13 19.86 -16.08
N ASP A 164 51.87 20.05 -16.46
CA ASP A 164 51.34 21.33 -16.89
C ASP A 164 51.32 22.33 -15.72
N GLU A 165 51.48 23.60 -16.04
CA GLU A 165 51.48 24.69 -15.08
C GLU A 165 50.10 25.36 -15.03
N VAL A 166 49.48 25.38 -13.85
CA VAL A 166 48.15 25.94 -13.61
C VAL A 166 48.25 27.16 -12.70
N VAL A 167 47.62 28.27 -13.08
CA VAL A 167 47.56 29.48 -12.24
C VAL A 167 46.45 29.31 -11.21
N LEU A 168 46.81 29.45 -9.93
CA LEU A 168 45.89 29.27 -8.82
C LEU A 168 44.92 30.45 -8.69
N ALA A 169 43.68 30.14 -8.31
CA ALA A 169 42.62 31.12 -8.11
C ALA A 169 42.98 32.16 -7.03
N ASP A 170 42.36 33.34 -7.15
CA ASP A 170 42.48 34.41 -6.17
C ASP A 170 41.91 34.02 -4.80
N ALA A 171 42.32 34.76 -3.76
CA ALA A 171 41.88 34.51 -2.39
C ALA A 171 40.35 34.72 -2.24
N PRO A 172 39.60 33.73 -1.75
CA PRO A 172 38.18 33.89 -1.48
C PRO A 172 37.94 34.76 -0.22
N THR A 173 36.85 35.54 -0.23
CA THR A 173 36.47 36.39 0.91
C THR A 173 35.63 35.60 1.91
N PRO A 174 36.05 35.42 3.17
CA PRO A 174 35.24 34.72 4.18
C PRO A 174 34.06 35.58 4.67
N LYS A 175 32.91 34.97 4.94
CA LYS A 175 31.75 35.65 5.57
C LYS A 175 31.98 36.01 7.03
N LEU A 176 32.81 35.23 7.72
CA LEU A 176 33.21 35.46 9.11
C LEU A 176 34.57 36.15 9.12
N ALA A 177 34.61 37.39 9.62
CA ALA A 177 35.84 38.20 9.67
C ALA A 177 36.95 37.60 10.55
N SER A 178 36.62 36.63 11.41
CA SER A 178 37.58 35.89 12.24
C SER A 178 38.40 34.86 11.47
N ASN A 179 37.95 34.45 10.28
CA ASN A 179 38.67 33.54 9.39
C ASN A 179 39.58 34.34 8.46
N THR A 180 40.84 33.92 8.31
CA THR A 180 41.77 34.54 7.36
C THR A 180 42.34 33.48 6.43
N PHE A 181 42.21 33.72 5.12
CA PHE A 181 42.75 32.83 4.09
C PHE A 181 44.28 32.92 4.07
N LEU A 182 44.97 31.78 4.15
CA LEU A 182 46.42 31.67 4.19
C LEU A 182 47.02 31.21 2.85
N GLY A 183 46.25 30.49 2.03
CA GLY A 183 46.67 29.98 0.73
C GLY A 183 45.95 28.69 0.33
N TRP A 184 46.38 28.09 -0.77
CA TRP A 184 45.90 26.81 -1.27
C TRP A 184 46.86 25.69 -0.90
N SER A 185 46.35 24.51 -0.56
CA SER A 185 47.16 23.31 -0.39
C SER A 185 46.57 22.13 -1.14
N THR A 186 47.42 21.19 -1.56
CA THR A 186 46.96 19.89 -2.07
C THR A 186 46.65 18.92 -0.93
N VAL A 187 47.02 19.27 0.30
CA VAL A 187 46.75 18.50 1.51
C VAL A 187 45.52 19.09 2.21
N PRO A 188 44.48 18.29 2.48
CA PRO A 188 43.32 18.76 3.23
C PRO A 188 43.66 18.97 4.71
N GLY A 189 43.19 20.07 5.31
CA GLY A 189 43.30 20.33 6.76
C GLY A 189 44.59 21.07 7.18
N ASN A 190 45.31 20.52 8.17
CA ASN A 190 46.52 21.11 8.78
C ASN A 190 47.75 20.99 7.86
N ALA A 191 47.69 21.67 6.70
CA ALA A 191 48.86 21.84 5.85
C ALA A 191 49.99 22.54 6.61
N SER A 192 51.22 22.04 6.48
CA SER A 192 52.38 22.74 7.02
C SER A 192 52.62 24.05 6.25
N GLU A 193 53.25 25.05 6.87
CA GLU A 193 53.52 26.35 6.19
C GLU A 193 54.27 26.20 4.85
N LEU A 194 55.02 25.10 4.68
CA LEU A 194 55.76 24.78 3.47
C LEU A 194 54.91 24.21 2.32
N GLU A 195 53.67 23.80 2.60
CA GLU A 195 52.73 23.19 1.64
C GLU A 195 51.64 24.18 1.18
N ILE A 196 51.74 25.44 1.60
CA ILE A 196 50.78 26.50 1.30
C ILE A 196 51.26 27.29 0.06
N MET A 197 50.47 27.23 -1.00
CA MET A 197 50.66 27.95 -2.25
C MET A 197 49.86 29.25 -2.23
N GLN A 198 50.48 30.36 -2.61
CA GLN A 198 49.83 31.66 -2.60
C GLN A 198 48.82 31.81 -3.75
N PRO A 199 47.73 32.58 -3.58
CA PRO A 199 46.84 32.97 -4.68
C PRO A 199 47.60 33.53 -5.88
N GLY A 200 47.16 33.22 -7.10
CA GLY A 200 47.77 33.69 -8.35
C GLY A 200 49.16 33.09 -8.65
N SER A 201 49.71 32.23 -7.78
CA SER A 201 50.94 31.50 -8.08
C SER A 201 50.69 30.34 -9.04
N THR A 202 51.77 29.80 -9.61
CA THR A 202 51.69 28.66 -10.54
C THR A 202 51.90 27.34 -9.80
N TYR A 203 50.93 26.45 -9.89
CA TYR A 203 51.03 25.06 -9.45
C TYR A 203 51.39 24.15 -10.62
N LYS A 204 52.49 23.40 -10.50
CA LYS A 204 52.85 22.39 -11.48
C LYS A 204 52.09 21.10 -11.19
N LEU A 205 51.22 20.69 -12.10
CA LEU A 205 50.31 19.59 -11.92
C LEU A 205 51.07 18.27 -11.75
N HIS A 206 50.94 17.68 -10.56
CA HIS A 206 51.48 16.37 -10.26
C HIS A 206 50.35 15.35 -10.16
N SER A 207 50.43 14.28 -10.93
CA SER A 207 49.38 13.25 -10.99
C SER A 207 49.24 12.51 -9.66
N GLY A 208 50.31 12.44 -8.86
CA GLY A 208 50.29 11.86 -7.52
C GLY A 208 49.37 12.62 -6.54
N ASN A 209 49.09 13.90 -6.78
CA ASN A 209 48.18 14.71 -5.96
C ASN A 209 46.74 14.64 -6.46
N ALA A 210 46.50 14.00 -7.61
CA ALA A 210 45.19 13.93 -8.21
C ALA A 210 44.39 12.73 -7.68
N VAL A 211 43.19 13.05 -7.21
CA VAL A 211 42.16 12.11 -6.79
C VAL A 211 41.14 12.09 -7.93
N CYS A 212 40.92 10.94 -8.57
CA CYS A 212 40.01 10.83 -9.72
C CYS A 212 40.35 11.73 -10.92
N ALA A 213 41.64 11.95 -11.22
CA ALA A 213 42.06 12.90 -12.24
C ALA A 213 41.58 14.34 -11.98
N THR A 214 41.40 14.69 -10.71
CA THR A 214 41.20 16.07 -10.26
C THR A 214 42.17 16.33 -9.12
N VAL A 215 42.96 17.39 -9.21
CA VAL A 215 43.70 17.88 -8.05
C VAL A 215 42.76 18.82 -7.30
N THR A 216 42.42 18.47 -6.06
CA THR A 216 41.65 19.37 -5.19
C THR A 216 42.62 20.26 -4.42
N LEU A 217 42.42 21.57 -4.56
CA LEU A 217 43.12 22.60 -3.82
C LEU A 217 42.24 23.05 -2.66
N TYR A 218 42.68 22.72 -1.45
CA TYR A 218 42.01 23.05 -0.21
C TYR A 218 42.43 24.44 0.26
N ALA A 219 41.46 25.27 0.56
CA ALA A 219 41.68 26.56 1.19
C ALA A 219 42.24 26.36 2.60
N VAL A 220 43.39 26.95 2.90
CA VAL A 220 43.98 26.92 4.23
C VAL A 220 43.55 28.20 4.95
N TRP A 221 42.94 28.07 6.12
CA TRP A 221 42.42 29.19 6.90
C TRP A 221 43.05 29.21 8.29
N SER A 222 43.26 30.41 8.84
CA SER A 222 43.48 30.58 10.28
C SER A 222 42.13 30.58 11.03
N ASN A 223 42.14 30.11 12.27
CA ASN A 223 40.96 29.99 13.15
C ASN A 223 39.82 29.16 12.53
N MET A 224 40.13 27.98 11.98
CA MET A 224 39.09 27.09 11.45
C MET A 224 38.05 26.73 12.53
N PRO A 225 36.76 26.68 12.18
CA PRO A 225 35.74 26.15 13.08
C PRO A 225 36.01 24.66 13.36
N VAL A 226 35.79 24.23 14.62
CA VAL A 226 35.82 22.81 14.96
C VAL A 226 34.61 22.16 14.29
N ILE A 227 34.87 21.26 13.35
CA ILE A 227 33.82 20.45 12.72
C ILE A 227 33.53 19.28 13.66
N SER A 228 32.30 19.21 14.16
CA SER A 228 31.83 18.12 15.04
C SER A 228 30.80 17.22 14.37
N THR A 229 30.40 17.53 13.14
CA THR A 229 29.45 16.74 12.34
C THR A 229 30.04 16.42 10.97
N TYR A 230 29.73 15.21 10.48
CA TYR A 230 30.26 14.65 9.25
C TYR A 230 29.13 14.23 8.32
N GLU A 231 29.33 14.42 7.01
CA GLU A 231 28.41 14.01 5.96
C GLU A 231 29.07 12.94 5.08
N VAL A 232 28.33 11.88 4.74
CA VAL A 232 28.78 10.87 3.78
C VAL A 232 28.26 11.20 2.38
N VAL A 233 29.16 11.29 1.41
CA VAL A 233 28.88 11.65 0.02
C VAL A 233 29.37 10.57 -0.93
N TYR A 234 28.59 10.30 -1.98
CA TYR A 234 28.89 9.24 -2.95
C TYR A 234 29.39 9.80 -4.28
N ASN A 235 30.45 9.20 -4.81
CA ASN A 235 31.04 9.58 -6.08
C ASN A 235 31.13 8.36 -7.00
N ALA A 236 30.57 8.47 -8.21
CA ALA A 236 30.59 7.40 -9.22
C ALA A 236 31.99 7.14 -9.83
N ASN A 237 33.02 7.85 -9.39
CA ASN A 237 34.43 7.68 -9.76
C ASN A 237 34.65 7.67 -11.28
N ARG A 238 34.19 8.74 -11.95
CA ARG A 238 34.30 8.98 -13.42
C ARG A 238 33.50 8.01 -14.30
N THR A 239 32.70 7.12 -13.72
CA THR A 239 31.81 6.26 -14.49
C THR A 239 30.46 6.95 -14.65
N GLU A 240 29.99 7.07 -15.89
CA GLU A 240 28.61 7.49 -16.13
C GLU A 240 27.64 6.42 -15.64
N ILE A 241 26.74 6.80 -14.75
CA ILE A 241 25.75 5.90 -14.15
C ILE A 241 24.33 6.20 -14.62
N GLU A 242 23.45 5.22 -14.46
CA GLU A 242 22.01 5.42 -14.61
C GLU A 242 21.50 6.27 -13.45
N GLY A 243 21.13 7.53 -13.74
CA GLY A 243 20.69 8.49 -12.74
C GLY A 243 21.84 9.29 -12.12
N SER A 244 21.66 9.70 -10.86
CA SER A 244 22.63 10.48 -10.09
C SER A 244 23.17 9.66 -8.93
N PRO A 245 24.38 9.95 -8.41
CA PRO A 245 24.86 9.33 -7.18
C PRO A 245 23.83 9.49 -6.06
N PRO A 246 23.60 8.45 -5.24
CA PRO A 246 22.61 8.53 -4.17
C PRO A 246 23.04 9.54 -3.11
N THR A 247 22.07 10.18 -2.46
CA THR A 247 22.28 10.93 -1.22
C THR A 247 22.12 9.99 -0.03
N GLN A 248 22.72 10.33 1.11
CA GLN A 248 22.63 9.49 2.31
C GLN A 248 21.17 9.32 2.79
N ASP A 249 20.35 10.37 2.72
CA ASP A 249 18.89 10.28 2.95
C ASP A 249 18.24 9.17 2.13
N ARG A 250 18.56 9.09 0.83
CA ARG A 250 17.99 8.10 -0.07
C ARG A 250 18.46 6.69 0.26
N VAL A 251 19.70 6.53 0.70
CA VAL A 251 20.22 5.22 1.13
C VAL A 251 19.45 4.72 2.35
N ILE A 252 19.22 5.58 3.36
CA ILE A 252 18.45 5.26 4.56
C ILE A 252 17.02 4.85 4.17
N LEU A 253 16.34 5.65 3.34
CA LEU A 253 14.99 5.35 2.89
C LEU A 253 14.92 4.02 2.12
N MET A 254 15.86 3.74 1.24
CA MET A 254 15.90 2.47 0.51
C MET A 254 16.14 1.27 1.44
N HIS A 255 17.00 1.41 2.45
CA HIS A 255 17.25 0.36 3.42
C HIS A 255 16.00 0.04 4.26
N ILE A 256 15.33 1.08 4.77
CA ILE A 256 14.10 0.93 5.53
C ILE A 256 13.01 0.32 4.65
N ALA A 257 12.85 0.79 3.40
CA ALA A 257 11.86 0.24 2.48
C ALA A 257 12.07 -1.27 2.24
N GLU A 258 13.33 -1.71 2.10
CA GLU A 258 13.66 -3.13 1.96
C GLU A 258 13.27 -3.93 3.21
N GLN A 259 13.60 -3.44 4.41
CA GLN A 259 13.23 -4.08 5.67
C GLN A 259 11.71 -4.16 5.86
N VAL A 260 10.99 -3.08 5.57
CA VAL A 260 9.54 -3.03 5.62
C VAL A 260 8.95 -4.04 4.65
N SER A 261 9.43 -4.12 3.41
CA SER A 261 8.90 -5.06 2.39
C SER A 261 9.01 -6.55 2.74
N LYS A 262 9.87 -6.90 3.71
CA LYS A 262 10.06 -8.29 4.18
C LYS A 262 9.06 -8.69 5.27
N LEU A 263 8.30 -7.76 5.82
CA LEU A 263 7.31 -8.03 6.85
C LEU A 263 6.03 -8.64 6.27
N ASP A 264 5.38 -9.48 7.06
CA ASP A 264 4.10 -10.08 6.71
C ASP A 264 2.94 -9.07 6.84
N ASN A 265 1.78 -9.44 6.29
CA ASN A 265 0.55 -8.62 6.31
C ASN A 265 0.64 -7.29 5.52
N ILE A 266 1.67 -7.08 4.71
CA ILE A 266 1.80 -5.87 3.87
C ILE A 266 1.17 -6.09 2.50
N LYS A 267 0.22 -5.22 2.14
CA LYS A 267 -0.43 -5.15 0.82
C LYS A 267 0.34 -4.21 -0.12
N ARG A 268 0.78 -3.06 0.38
CA ARG A 268 1.50 -2.03 -0.40
C ARG A 268 2.32 -1.13 0.51
N VAL A 269 3.45 -0.64 0.01
CA VAL A 269 4.31 0.36 0.68
C VAL A 269 4.53 1.51 -0.29
N ASP A 270 4.10 2.71 0.10
CA ASP A 270 4.28 3.93 -0.69
C ASP A 270 5.19 4.89 0.09
N LEU A 271 6.25 5.40 -0.54
CA LEU A 271 7.10 6.43 0.04
C LEU A 271 6.48 7.81 -0.21
N ILE A 272 6.14 8.51 0.87
CA ILE A 272 5.72 9.90 0.83
C ILE A 272 6.89 10.76 1.30
N SER A 273 7.58 11.35 0.33
CA SER A 273 8.69 12.26 0.62
C SER A 273 8.20 13.52 1.35
N LYS A 274 9.06 14.14 2.15
CA LYS A 274 8.80 15.43 2.80
C LYS A 274 8.30 16.51 1.84
N GLU A 275 8.81 16.56 0.61
CA GLU A 275 8.38 17.52 -0.41
C GLU A 275 6.96 17.22 -0.93
N MET A 276 6.66 15.94 -1.17
CA MET A 276 5.32 15.49 -1.57
C MET A 276 4.29 15.74 -0.46
N ALA A 277 4.62 15.41 0.79
CA ALA A 277 3.74 15.67 1.93
C ALA A 277 3.40 17.17 2.07
N LEU A 278 4.40 18.04 1.91
CA LEU A 278 4.20 19.48 1.91
C LEU A 278 3.32 19.95 0.75
N LYS A 279 3.51 19.38 -0.45
CA LYS A 279 2.70 19.69 -1.62
C LYS A 279 1.24 19.30 -1.43
N GLU A 280 0.98 18.07 -0.97
CA GLU A 280 -0.38 17.58 -0.72
C GLU A 280 -1.11 18.43 0.33
N GLU A 281 -0.41 18.84 1.39
CA GLU A 281 -1.01 19.71 2.41
C GLU A 281 -1.32 21.11 1.85
N LYS A 282 -0.42 21.68 1.04
CA LYS A 282 -0.67 22.97 0.36
C LYS A 282 -1.87 22.89 -0.58
N GLU A 283 -2.05 21.78 -1.29
CA GLU A 283 -3.21 21.56 -2.17
C GLU A 283 -4.51 21.39 -1.37
N ARG A 284 -4.46 20.65 -0.26
CA ARG A 284 -5.62 20.44 0.63
C ARG A 284 -6.15 21.74 1.24
N TYR A 285 -5.25 22.64 1.60
CA TYR A 285 -5.57 23.95 2.18
C TYR A 285 -5.36 25.09 1.20
N ALA A 286 -5.51 24.83 -0.11
CA ALA A 286 -5.32 25.84 -1.15
C ALA A 286 -6.24 27.06 -1.00
N GLU A 287 -7.39 26.90 -0.33
CA GLU A 287 -8.32 27.98 0.01
C GLU A 287 -7.82 28.88 1.17
N TYR A 288 -6.82 28.45 1.94
CA TYR A 288 -6.27 29.16 3.11
C TYR A 288 -4.72 29.21 3.09
N PRO A 289 -4.09 29.81 2.07
CA PRO A 289 -2.63 29.79 1.91
C PRO A 289 -1.88 30.48 3.05
N GLU A 290 -2.45 31.53 3.65
CA GLU A 290 -1.83 32.28 4.76
C GLU A 290 -1.63 31.42 6.02
N VAL A 291 -2.53 30.44 6.26
CA VAL A 291 -2.43 29.53 7.42
C VAL A 291 -1.25 28.59 7.25
N ILE A 292 -1.06 28.08 6.03
CA ILE A 292 0.05 27.17 5.71
C ILE A 292 1.37 27.94 5.77
N GLU A 293 1.48 29.11 5.13
CA GLU A 293 2.73 29.88 5.13
C GLU A 293 3.16 30.34 6.53
N ALA A 294 2.22 30.76 7.37
CA ALA A 294 2.50 31.13 8.76
C ALA A 294 3.02 29.95 9.59
N VAL A 295 2.47 28.74 9.38
CA VAL A 295 2.89 27.52 10.09
C VAL A 295 4.25 27.03 9.63
N LEU A 296 4.58 27.16 8.34
CA LEU A 296 5.85 26.66 7.79
C LEU A 296 7.05 27.51 8.20
N SER A 297 6.90 28.82 8.48
CA SER A 297 8.01 29.70 8.89
C SER A 297 9.27 29.57 8.00
N GLY A 298 9.08 29.29 6.70
CA GLY A 298 10.17 29.09 5.73
C GLY A 298 10.89 27.74 5.76
N LYS A 299 10.52 26.79 6.63
CA LYS A 299 11.08 25.43 6.69
C LYS A 299 10.00 24.37 6.49
N ASN A 300 10.36 23.23 5.89
CA ASN A 300 9.44 22.10 5.76
C ASN A 300 9.40 21.31 7.09
N PRO A 301 8.27 21.28 7.83
CA PRO A 301 8.17 20.54 9.09
C PRO A 301 7.81 19.06 8.88
N TYR A 302 7.48 18.65 7.64
CA TYR A 302 7.04 17.29 7.36
C TYR A 302 8.25 16.39 7.16
N PRO A 303 8.36 15.26 7.89
CA PRO A 303 9.38 14.25 7.63
C PRO A 303 8.96 13.33 6.48
N ASP A 304 9.94 12.61 5.93
CA ASP A 304 9.68 11.47 5.05
C ASP A 304 8.91 10.37 5.81
N ASN A 305 7.95 9.71 5.15
CA ASN A 305 7.24 8.60 5.75
C ASN A 305 6.89 7.51 4.74
N PHE A 306 6.73 6.29 5.24
CA PHE A 306 6.15 5.19 4.51
C PHE A 306 4.67 5.05 4.86
N LEU A 307 3.82 5.13 3.85
CA LEU A 307 2.42 4.77 3.95
C LEU A 307 2.28 3.27 3.61
N ILE A 308 2.00 2.48 4.64
CA ILE A 308 1.95 1.02 4.57
C ILE A 308 0.49 0.60 4.62
N SER A 309 -0.01 0.03 3.53
CA SER A 309 -1.32 -0.62 3.48
C SER A 309 -1.19 -2.09 3.87
N TYR A 310 -2.09 -2.60 4.71
CA TYR A 310 -2.07 -4.00 5.18
C TYR A 310 -3.35 -4.76 4.81
N TYR A 311 -3.30 -6.11 4.84
CA TYR A 311 -4.42 -6.94 4.39
C TYR A 311 -5.55 -7.02 5.43
N ASP A 312 -5.21 -7.33 6.68
CA ASP A 312 -6.18 -7.54 7.76
C ASP A 312 -5.73 -6.96 9.10
N ASN A 313 -6.71 -6.76 9.98
CA ASN A 313 -6.49 -6.25 11.34
C ASN A 313 -5.99 -7.32 12.32
N ASP A 314 -6.00 -8.61 11.95
CA ASP A 314 -5.67 -9.69 12.89
C ASP A 314 -4.20 -9.64 13.32
N ASN A 315 -3.31 -9.28 12.39
CA ASN A 315 -1.86 -9.24 12.62
C ASN A 315 -1.28 -7.82 12.66
N VAL A 316 -2.12 -6.79 12.69
CA VAL A 316 -1.68 -5.38 12.62
C VAL A 316 -0.81 -4.98 13.82
N ALA A 317 -1.11 -5.49 15.02
CA ALA A 317 -0.33 -5.19 16.22
C ALA A 317 1.12 -5.73 16.13
N THR A 318 1.28 -6.94 15.56
CA THR A 318 2.60 -7.53 15.30
C THR A 318 3.37 -6.72 14.28
N LEU A 319 2.70 -6.28 13.19
CA LEU A 319 3.29 -5.43 12.18
C LEU A 319 3.75 -4.09 12.77
N ILE A 320 2.91 -3.42 13.57
CA ILE A 320 3.27 -2.17 14.26
C ILE A 320 4.47 -2.38 15.18
N TYR A 321 4.49 -3.47 15.93
CA TYR A 321 5.64 -3.79 16.79
C TYR A 321 6.92 -3.95 15.97
N GLN A 322 6.90 -4.71 14.88
CA GLN A 322 8.05 -4.90 14.00
C GLN A 322 8.52 -3.60 13.36
N LEU A 323 7.60 -2.73 12.92
CA LEU A 323 7.92 -1.42 12.36
C LEU A 323 8.63 -0.51 13.37
N ASN A 324 8.23 -0.53 14.64
CA ASN A 324 8.89 0.24 15.70
C ASN A 324 10.30 -0.27 16.06
N GLN A 325 10.68 -1.49 15.64
CA GLN A 325 12.02 -2.04 15.85
C GLN A 325 12.98 -1.74 14.70
N ILE A 326 12.49 -1.19 13.59
CA ILE A 326 13.32 -0.79 12.46
C ILE A 326 14.06 0.49 12.80
N GLU A 327 15.40 0.43 12.73
CA GLU A 327 16.27 1.59 12.91
C GLU A 327 15.95 2.68 11.87
N GLY A 328 15.81 3.92 12.33
CA GLY A 328 15.42 5.07 11.51
C GLY A 328 13.91 5.35 11.49
N ILE A 329 13.05 4.41 11.91
CA ILE A 329 11.62 4.70 12.14
C ILE A 329 11.45 5.18 13.58
N TYR A 330 11.18 6.48 13.76
CA TYR A 330 11.06 7.08 15.10
C TYR A 330 9.61 7.16 15.60
N LYS A 331 8.63 7.10 14.69
CA LYS A 331 7.21 7.19 15.04
C LYS A 331 6.36 6.41 14.06
N VAL A 332 5.53 5.53 14.59
CA VAL A 332 4.49 4.83 13.83
C VAL A 332 3.13 5.39 14.25
N ARG A 333 2.32 5.80 13.28
CA ARG A 333 0.93 6.24 13.48
C ARG A 333 0.01 5.32 12.71
N ASP A 334 -0.94 4.72 13.40
CA ASP A 334 -1.96 3.87 12.80
C ASP A 334 -3.37 4.32 13.19
N ARG A 335 -4.36 3.71 12.54
CA ARG A 335 -5.79 3.82 12.89
C ARG A 335 -6.39 2.44 13.17
N SER A 336 -5.56 1.47 13.55
CA SER A 336 -5.98 0.07 13.73
C SER A 336 -7.07 -0.08 14.79
N ASP A 337 -7.06 0.73 15.85
CA ASP A 337 -8.12 0.76 16.87
C ASP A 337 -9.50 1.10 16.29
N LEU A 338 -9.55 2.04 15.34
CA LEU A 338 -10.80 2.42 14.67
C LEU A 338 -11.25 1.32 13.72
N ALA A 339 -10.32 0.74 12.97
CA ALA A 339 -10.59 -0.37 12.06
C ALA A 339 -11.10 -1.61 12.83
N ALA A 340 -10.47 -1.96 13.96
CA ALA A 340 -10.87 -3.06 14.84
C ALA A 340 -12.26 -2.83 15.45
N ARG A 341 -12.61 -1.59 15.84
CA ARG A 341 -13.96 -1.25 16.32
C ARG A 341 -15.01 -1.49 15.22
N ILE A 342 -14.75 -1.04 14.00
CA ILE A 342 -15.67 -1.25 12.87
C ILE A 342 -15.82 -2.74 12.57
N ASP A 343 -14.71 -3.49 12.55
CA ASP A 343 -14.74 -4.93 12.27
C ASP A 343 -15.48 -5.72 13.37
N SER A 344 -15.29 -5.34 14.64
CA SER A 344 -16.06 -5.92 15.75
C SER A 344 -17.56 -5.63 15.67
N LEU A 345 -17.95 -4.43 15.24
CA LEU A 345 -19.35 -4.05 15.01
C LEU A 345 -19.95 -4.86 13.85
N LYS A 346 -19.24 -4.95 12.73
CA LYS A 346 -19.62 -5.77 11.57
C LYS A 346 -19.81 -7.23 11.98
N SER A 347 -18.83 -7.81 12.66
CA SER A 347 -18.87 -9.20 13.12
C SER A 347 -20.05 -9.44 14.08
N GLY A 348 -20.30 -8.53 15.01
CA GLY A 348 -21.47 -8.58 15.89
C GLY A 348 -22.79 -8.57 15.11
N ILE A 349 -22.93 -7.68 14.13
CA ILE A 349 -24.10 -7.59 13.25
C ILE A 349 -24.28 -8.91 12.47
N ILE A 350 -23.21 -9.46 11.87
CA ILE A 350 -23.25 -10.72 11.11
C ILE A 350 -23.70 -11.88 11.99
N ILE A 351 -23.23 -11.97 13.24
CA ILE A 351 -23.62 -13.05 14.18
C ILE A 351 -25.12 -12.97 14.49
N ILE A 352 -25.61 -11.78 14.85
CA ILE A 352 -27.03 -11.57 15.18
C ILE A 352 -27.90 -11.92 13.98
N PHE A 353 -27.53 -11.45 12.78
CA PHE A 353 -28.28 -11.74 11.58
C PHE A 353 -28.18 -13.19 11.15
N SER A 354 -27.06 -13.87 11.36
CA SER A 354 -26.95 -15.32 11.08
C SER A 354 -27.95 -16.13 11.89
N TRP A 355 -28.14 -15.79 13.17
CA TRP A 355 -29.21 -16.38 14.00
C TRP A 355 -30.60 -16.05 13.46
N PHE A 356 -30.81 -14.79 13.07
CA PHE A 356 -32.07 -14.35 12.48
C PHE A 356 -32.38 -15.05 11.14
N MET A 357 -31.37 -15.34 10.32
CA MET A 357 -31.51 -16.12 9.07
C MET A 357 -32.00 -17.54 9.34
N ILE A 358 -31.45 -18.20 10.37
CA ILE A 358 -31.91 -19.55 10.77
C ILE A 358 -33.37 -19.50 11.21
N LEU A 359 -33.76 -18.47 11.97
CA LEU A 359 -35.15 -18.25 12.37
C LEU A 359 -36.07 -18.07 11.15
N LEU A 360 -35.72 -17.20 10.21
CA LEU A 360 -36.49 -16.98 8.98
C LEU A 360 -36.59 -18.25 8.12
N PHE A 361 -35.52 -19.03 8.05
CA PHE A 361 -35.53 -20.31 7.35
C PHE A 361 -36.55 -21.27 7.99
N VAL A 362 -36.56 -21.42 9.31
CA VAL A 362 -37.55 -22.25 10.02
C VAL A 362 -38.98 -21.77 9.77
N VAL A 363 -39.21 -20.46 9.83
CA VAL A 363 -40.54 -19.86 9.57
C VAL A 363 -41.00 -20.14 8.14
N SER A 364 -40.13 -19.96 7.15
CA SER A 364 -40.45 -20.21 5.75
C SER A 364 -40.81 -21.69 5.50
N VAL A 365 -40.03 -22.62 6.06
CA VAL A 365 -40.29 -24.07 5.97
C VAL A 365 -41.64 -24.41 6.61
N PHE A 366 -41.96 -23.81 7.76
CA PHE A 366 -43.23 -24.04 8.44
C PHE A 366 -44.44 -23.58 7.60
N ILE A 367 -44.33 -22.43 6.94
CA ILE A 367 -45.39 -21.89 6.07
C ILE A 367 -45.60 -22.81 4.86
N ILE A 368 -44.54 -23.20 4.17
CA ILE A 368 -44.63 -24.13 3.02
C ILE A 368 -45.20 -25.47 3.46
N MET A 369 -44.74 -25.99 4.61
CA MET A 369 -45.25 -27.23 5.17
C MET A 369 -46.77 -27.17 5.38
N ASN A 370 -47.29 -26.06 5.93
CA ASN A 370 -48.71 -25.86 6.15
C ASN A 370 -49.49 -25.81 4.82
N THR A 371 -48.99 -25.06 3.85
CA THR A 371 -49.63 -24.94 2.53
C THR A 371 -49.68 -26.27 1.79
N VAL A 372 -48.57 -27.02 1.78
CA VAL A 372 -48.52 -28.36 1.18
C VAL A 372 -49.44 -29.32 1.93
N LYS A 373 -49.51 -29.24 3.26
CA LYS A 373 -50.40 -30.10 4.07
C LYS A 373 -51.87 -29.91 3.69
N LEU A 374 -52.31 -28.65 3.53
CA LEU A 374 -53.67 -28.36 3.11
C LEU A 374 -53.92 -28.79 1.65
N ALA A 375 -52.94 -28.60 0.76
CA ALA A 375 -53.02 -29.06 -0.63
C ALA A 375 -53.14 -30.61 -0.75
N VAL A 376 -52.44 -31.35 0.11
CA VAL A 376 -52.55 -32.81 0.20
C VAL A 376 -53.95 -33.21 0.70
N PHE A 377 -54.49 -32.52 1.70
CA PHE A 377 -55.81 -32.83 2.25
C PHE A 377 -56.95 -32.66 1.24
N THR A 378 -56.88 -31.64 0.37
CA THR A 378 -57.87 -31.41 -0.69
C THR A 378 -57.79 -32.46 -1.80
N ARG A 379 -56.64 -33.14 -1.97
CA ARG A 379 -56.40 -34.19 -2.98
C ARG A 379 -56.39 -35.62 -2.42
N ARG A 380 -56.79 -35.82 -1.16
CA ARG A 380 -56.69 -37.12 -0.46
C ARG A 380 -57.38 -38.29 -1.18
N GLN A 381 -58.50 -38.04 -1.86
CA GLN A 381 -59.23 -39.07 -2.61
C GLN A 381 -58.52 -39.48 -3.90
N GLU A 382 -57.89 -38.54 -4.61
CA GLU A 382 -57.07 -38.83 -5.79
C GLU A 382 -55.83 -39.64 -5.38
N ILE A 383 -55.21 -39.27 -4.26
CA ILE A 383 -54.04 -39.96 -3.68
C ILE A 383 -54.38 -41.41 -3.30
N SER A 384 -55.54 -41.65 -2.66
CA SER A 384 -55.93 -43.00 -2.27
C SER A 384 -56.14 -43.90 -3.49
N ILE A 385 -56.80 -43.41 -4.54
CA ILE A 385 -56.98 -44.15 -5.80
C ILE A 385 -55.63 -44.51 -6.43
N MET A 386 -54.70 -43.55 -6.53
CA MET A 386 -53.36 -43.80 -7.08
C MET A 386 -52.59 -44.87 -6.29
N ARG A 387 -52.76 -44.89 -4.96
CA ARG A 387 -52.14 -45.89 -4.09
C ARG A 387 -52.75 -47.29 -4.29
N TYR A 388 -54.07 -47.39 -4.49
CA TYR A 388 -54.74 -48.66 -4.79
C TYR A 388 -54.34 -49.26 -6.14
N VAL A 389 -53.97 -48.42 -7.11
CA VAL A 389 -53.50 -48.85 -8.43
C VAL A 389 -51.99 -49.19 -8.43
N GLY A 390 -51.30 -49.06 -7.29
CA GLY A 390 -49.90 -49.47 -7.11
C GLY A 390 -48.87 -48.39 -7.44
N ALA A 391 -49.24 -47.10 -7.41
CA ALA A 391 -48.28 -46.01 -7.60
C ALA A 391 -47.24 -45.97 -6.46
N THR A 392 -45.98 -45.67 -6.79
CA THR A 392 -44.90 -45.58 -5.80
C THR A 392 -45.05 -44.33 -4.92
N ASN A 393 -44.56 -44.39 -3.67
CA ASN A 393 -44.59 -43.25 -2.75
C ASN A 393 -43.97 -41.98 -3.37
N TRP A 394 -42.86 -42.13 -4.10
CA TRP A 394 -42.20 -41.03 -4.79
C TRP A 394 -43.09 -40.40 -5.88
N PHE A 395 -43.79 -41.23 -6.66
CA PHE A 395 -44.70 -40.79 -7.72
C PHE A 395 -45.86 -39.96 -7.15
N ILE A 396 -46.39 -40.34 -5.99
CA ILE A 396 -47.48 -39.63 -5.31
C ILE A 396 -47.00 -38.29 -4.73
N THR A 397 -45.75 -38.21 -4.25
CA THR A 397 -45.21 -37.01 -3.59
C THR A 397 -44.64 -35.96 -4.54
N LEU A 398 -44.18 -36.35 -5.73
CA LEU A 398 -43.48 -35.46 -6.65
C LEU A 398 -44.27 -34.19 -7.05
N PRO A 399 -45.59 -34.24 -7.33
CA PRO A 399 -46.37 -33.04 -7.64
C PRO A 399 -46.35 -32.00 -6.52
N PHE A 400 -46.36 -32.45 -5.25
CA PHE A 400 -46.38 -31.55 -4.09
C PHE A 400 -45.02 -30.94 -3.80
N VAL A 401 -43.92 -31.69 -4.03
CA VAL A 401 -42.56 -31.12 -3.95
C VAL A 401 -42.39 -30.04 -5.01
N LEU A 402 -42.84 -30.31 -6.24
CA LEU A 402 -42.79 -29.33 -7.32
C LEU A 402 -43.67 -28.10 -7.01
N GLU A 403 -44.83 -28.28 -6.38
CA GLU A 403 -45.68 -27.18 -5.90
C GLU A 403 -44.91 -26.24 -4.95
N GLY A 404 -44.22 -26.81 -3.94
CA GLY A 404 -43.39 -26.06 -3.01
C GLY A 404 -42.20 -25.38 -3.69
N VAL A 405 -41.55 -26.05 -4.64
CA VAL A 405 -40.47 -25.46 -5.46
C VAL A 405 -40.97 -24.29 -6.29
N PHE A 406 -42.15 -24.39 -6.90
CA PHE A 406 -42.74 -23.29 -7.67
C PHE A 406 -43.07 -22.08 -6.81
N ILE A 407 -43.63 -22.30 -5.61
CA ILE A 407 -43.84 -21.23 -4.62
C ILE A 407 -42.49 -20.56 -4.28
N GLY A 408 -41.46 -21.36 -4.01
CA GLY A 408 -40.11 -20.88 -3.73
C GLY A 408 -39.51 -20.05 -4.86
N LEU A 409 -39.60 -20.53 -6.09
CA LEU A 409 -39.07 -19.86 -7.28
C LEU A 409 -39.82 -18.56 -7.63
N LEU A 410 -41.15 -18.56 -7.53
CA LEU A 410 -41.96 -17.35 -7.77
C LEU A 410 -41.63 -16.26 -6.74
N SER A 411 -41.51 -16.66 -5.48
CA SER A 411 -41.11 -15.75 -4.40
C SER A 411 -39.71 -15.20 -4.61
N ALA A 412 -38.75 -16.04 -5.01
CA ALA A 412 -37.38 -15.64 -5.33
C ALA A 412 -37.33 -14.62 -6.48
N GLY A 413 -38.10 -14.86 -7.55
CA GLY A 413 -38.19 -13.93 -8.67
C GLY A 413 -38.79 -12.58 -8.27
N LEU A 414 -39.90 -12.58 -7.52
CA LEU A 414 -40.53 -11.35 -7.05
C LEU A 414 -39.63 -10.58 -6.06
N ALA A 415 -39.01 -11.27 -5.11
CA ALA A 415 -38.08 -10.67 -4.17
C ALA A 415 -36.89 -10.02 -4.88
N TYR A 416 -36.29 -10.72 -5.85
CA TYR A 416 -35.20 -10.20 -6.67
C TYR A 416 -35.59 -8.92 -7.43
N LEU A 417 -36.78 -8.89 -8.05
CA LEU A 417 -37.25 -7.71 -8.78
C LEU A 417 -37.49 -6.51 -7.87
N ILE A 418 -38.09 -6.74 -6.69
CA ILE A 418 -38.32 -5.70 -5.69
C ILE A 418 -36.98 -5.16 -5.19
N GLU A 419 -36.05 -6.04 -4.85
CA GLU A 419 -34.75 -5.66 -4.33
C GLU A 419 -33.89 -4.95 -5.36
N TRP A 420 -33.92 -5.41 -6.62
CA TRP A 420 -33.31 -4.71 -7.76
C TRP A 420 -33.83 -3.27 -7.88
N TYR A 421 -35.14 -3.08 -7.80
CA TYR A 421 -35.76 -1.76 -7.89
C TYR A 421 -35.34 -0.86 -6.71
N ILE A 422 -35.42 -1.37 -5.48
CA ILE A 422 -35.01 -0.65 -4.26
C ILE A 422 -33.53 -0.26 -4.33
N TYR A 423 -32.66 -1.17 -4.75
CA TYR A 423 -31.23 -0.94 -4.78
C TYR A 423 -30.84 0.12 -5.82
N ILE A 424 -31.40 0.09 -7.02
CA ILE A 424 -31.18 1.14 -8.03
C ILE A 424 -31.70 2.50 -7.53
N TYR A 425 -32.85 2.51 -6.86
CA TYR A 425 -33.41 3.73 -6.29
C TYR A 425 -32.47 4.33 -5.24
N LEU A 426 -31.96 3.53 -4.31
CA LEU A 426 -30.97 3.95 -3.31
C LEU A 426 -29.67 4.41 -3.95
N GLN A 427 -29.16 3.68 -4.95
CA GLN A 427 -27.94 4.05 -5.67
C GLN A 427 -28.06 5.45 -6.30
N ARG A 428 -29.20 5.77 -6.93
CA ARG A 428 -29.45 7.10 -7.50
C ARG A 428 -29.54 8.20 -6.45
N MET A 429 -30.13 7.91 -5.28
CA MET A 429 -30.27 8.87 -4.18
C MET A 429 -28.92 9.21 -3.54
N VAL A 430 -28.03 8.23 -3.37
CA VAL A 430 -26.70 8.45 -2.79
C VAL A 430 -25.77 9.18 -3.77
N LEU A 431 -25.91 8.93 -5.07
CA LEU A 431 -25.13 9.61 -6.10
C LEU A 431 -25.56 11.07 -6.34
N SER A 432 -26.74 11.50 -5.87
CA SER A 432 -27.17 12.91 -5.95
C SER A 432 -26.59 13.75 -4.80
N ASP A 433 -25.32 14.12 -4.92
CA ASP A 433 -24.56 15.21 -4.25
C ASP A 433 -24.62 15.40 -2.71
N THR A 434 -25.43 14.65 -1.97
CA THR A 434 -25.65 14.92 -0.52
C THR A 434 -24.74 14.07 0.38
N ILE A 435 -24.22 12.93 -0.11
CA ILE A 435 -23.40 11.99 0.67
C ILE A 435 -22.26 11.43 -0.20
N GLN A 436 -21.26 12.26 -0.51
CA GLN A 436 -20.07 11.85 -1.30
C GLN A 436 -19.13 10.89 -0.55
N MET A 437 -19.38 10.63 0.74
CA MET A 437 -18.52 9.77 1.58
C MET A 437 -18.87 8.26 1.49
N ILE A 438 -20.03 7.90 0.91
CA ILE A 438 -20.49 6.50 0.82
C ILE A 438 -20.56 6.06 -0.64
N HIS A 439 -19.71 5.11 -1.01
CA HIS A 439 -19.75 4.49 -2.33
C HIS A 439 -20.60 3.21 -2.30
N ILE A 440 -21.69 3.20 -3.08
CA ILE A 440 -22.53 2.00 -3.24
C ILE A 440 -21.96 1.13 -4.36
N VAL A 441 -21.80 -0.17 -4.09
CA VAL A 441 -21.37 -1.15 -5.09
C VAL A 441 -22.34 -1.18 -6.26
N SER A 442 -21.85 -1.28 -7.49
CA SER A 442 -22.75 -1.40 -8.64
C SER A 442 -23.58 -2.69 -8.56
N PHE A 443 -24.91 -2.58 -8.71
CA PHE A 443 -25.81 -3.73 -8.65
C PHE A 443 -25.44 -4.82 -9.67
N SER A 444 -24.88 -4.44 -10.82
CA SER A 444 -24.50 -5.39 -11.88
C SER A 444 -23.47 -6.43 -11.40
N SER A 445 -22.59 -6.05 -10.47
CA SER A 445 -21.58 -6.94 -9.89
C SER A 445 -22.20 -7.98 -8.95
N VAL A 446 -23.26 -7.61 -8.22
CA VAL A 446 -23.86 -8.45 -7.16
C VAL A 446 -25.10 -9.21 -7.64
N SER A 447 -25.81 -8.68 -8.63
CA SER A 447 -27.06 -9.19 -9.21
C SER A 447 -27.07 -10.70 -9.46
N ARG A 448 -26.04 -11.24 -10.09
CA ARG A 448 -25.97 -12.68 -10.44
C ARG A 448 -25.88 -13.56 -9.20
N TRP A 449 -25.06 -13.18 -8.23
CA TRP A 449 -24.90 -13.94 -6.98
C TRP A 449 -26.16 -13.87 -6.12
N LEU A 450 -26.82 -12.70 -6.06
CA LEU A 450 -28.08 -12.52 -5.35
C LEU A 450 -29.21 -13.36 -5.97
N LEU A 451 -29.32 -13.39 -7.31
CA LEU A 451 -30.33 -14.21 -7.99
C LEU A 451 -30.12 -15.70 -7.71
N LEU A 452 -28.87 -16.17 -7.79
CA LEU A 452 -28.54 -17.57 -7.51
C LEU A 452 -28.81 -17.95 -6.05
N SER A 453 -28.51 -17.07 -5.09
CA SER A 453 -28.80 -17.32 -3.67
C SER A 453 -30.30 -17.38 -3.41
N PHE A 454 -31.09 -16.51 -4.04
CA PHE A 454 -32.54 -16.49 -3.89
C PHE A 454 -33.20 -17.75 -4.47
N ILE A 455 -32.77 -18.15 -5.67
CA ILE A 455 -33.22 -19.42 -6.28
C ILE A 455 -32.82 -20.59 -5.38
N GLY A 456 -31.58 -20.60 -4.89
CA GLY A 456 -31.07 -21.65 -3.99
C GLY A 456 -31.89 -21.78 -2.71
N ILE A 457 -32.12 -20.68 -2.00
CA ILE A 457 -32.90 -20.64 -0.76
C ILE A 457 -34.38 -20.99 -1.03
N GLY A 458 -34.96 -20.45 -2.11
CA GLY A 458 -36.35 -20.72 -2.49
C GLY A 458 -36.60 -22.19 -2.83
N VAL A 459 -35.71 -22.81 -3.60
CA VAL A 459 -35.77 -24.25 -3.90
C VAL A 459 -35.54 -25.07 -2.64
N LEU A 460 -34.54 -24.72 -1.83
CA LEU A 460 -34.20 -25.44 -0.61
C LEU A 460 -35.39 -25.46 0.37
N THR A 461 -35.97 -24.30 0.67
CA THR A 461 -37.15 -24.17 1.53
C THR A 461 -38.37 -24.88 0.95
N GLY A 462 -38.61 -24.75 -0.36
CA GLY A 462 -39.67 -25.45 -1.09
C GLY A 462 -39.59 -26.97 -0.97
N VAL A 463 -38.40 -27.54 -1.18
CA VAL A 463 -38.16 -28.98 -1.08
C VAL A 463 -38.28 -29.45 0.37
N THR A 464 -37.61 -28.78 1.32
CA THR A 464 -37.60 -29.21 2.73
C THR A 464 -38.98 -29.14 3.36
N GLY A 465 -39.71 -28.04 3.18
CA GLY A 465 -41.08 -27.88 3.69
C GLY A 465 -42.04 -28.93 3.15
N SER A 466 -41.96 -29.22 1.84
CA SER A 466 -42.79 -30.23 1.19
C SER A 466 -42.50 -31.65 1.68
N LEU A 467 -41.21 -32.02 1.78
CA LEU A 467 -40.79 -33.34 2.24
C LEU A 467 -41.17 -33.61 3.70
N ILE A 468 -41.00 -32.61 4.58
CA ILE A 468 -41.37 -32.73 6.01
C ILE A 468 -42.89 -32.94 6.14
N SER A 469 -43.69 -32.21 5.37
CA SER A 469 -45.16 -32.33 5.37
C SER A 469 -45.62 -33.76 5.01
N MET A 470 -45.05 -34.34 3.95
CA MET A 470 -45.49 -35.62 3.40
C MET A 470 -45.00 -36.85 4.16
N ARG A 471 -43.86 -36.76 4.88
CA ARG A 471 -43.33 -37.89 5.68
C ARG A 471 -44.35 -38.45 6.67
N LYS A 472 -45.25 -37.62 7.19
CA LYS A 472 -46.30 -38.05 8.13
C LYS A 472 -47.45 -38.80 7.44
N TYR A 473 -47.74 -38.50 6.18
CA TYR A 473 -48.88 -39.07 5.43
C TYR A 473 -48.53 -40.34 4.64
N LEU A 474 -47.25 -40.57 4.35
CA LEU A 474 -46.79 -41.81 3.70
C LEU A 474 -46.63 -42.99 4.66
N LYS A 475 -46.54 -42.74 5.98
CA LYS A 475 -46.44 -43.78 7.03
C LYS A 475 -47.79 -44.27 7.55
N ALA A 476 -48.88 -43.60 7.20
CA ALA A 476 -50.26 -44.07 7.38
C ALA A 476 -50.74 -44.75 6.09
#